data_AF-A0A239MH79-F1
#
_entry.id   AF-A0A239MH79-F1
#
_cell.length_a   1.000
_cell.length_b   1.000
_cell.length_c   1.000
_cell.angle_alpha   90.00
_cell.angle_beta   90.00
_cell.angle_gamma   90.00
#
_symmetry.space_group_name_H-M   'P 1'
#
loop_
_entity.id
_entity.type
_entity.pdbx_description
1 polymer ?
#
loop_
_entity_poly.entity_id
_entity_poly.type
_entity_poly.pdbx_seq_one_letter_code
_entity_poly.pdbx_strand_id
1 'polypeptide(L)'
;MLTFASKVLAKVSLRSCDPSLRPATRAPAVGARAHNACVDLRPELLPPPVGPKRLAELAREIERIEDLAGSGEPADQAVAAFNERTGHDYLLSDFTCYDASRGLEEFAREAARPARPRVADITREELVEIVRRVEADPAGEDTDYHLLLLDCNTPHPRACDLLFHPPAGLEDAPPERIVEAALAYRPIAL
;
A
#
# COMPACT_ATOMS: atom_id res chain seq x y z
N MET A 1 1.71 15.89 -6.95
CA MET A 1 1.13 14.91 -6.03
C MET A 1 2.07 13.72 -6.08
N LEU A 2 2.79 13.43 -4.98
CA LEU A 2 3.83 12.40 -4.98
C LEU A 2 3.17 11.01 -5.09
N THR A 3 3.60 10.23 -6.07
CA THR A 3 3.22 8.82 -6.28
C THR A 3 3.50 8.03 -4.99
N PHE A 4 2.46 7.34 -4.50
CA PHE A 4 2.32 6.87 -3.13
C PHE A 4 3.29 5.73 -2.72
N ALA A 5 3.92 5.06 -3.69
CA ALA A 5 4.79 3.90 -3.46
C ALA A 5 6.30 4.24 -3.34
N SER A 6 6.78 5.36 -3.89
CA SER A 6 8.23 5.61 -4.04
C SER A 6 9.01 5.98 -2.76
N LYS A 7 8.38 5.93 -1.58
CA LYS A 7 9.09 6.07 -0.29
C LYS A 7 9.17 4.78 0.53
N VAL A 8 8.49 3.71 0.12
CA VAL A 8 8.30 2.50 0.94
C VAL A 8 9.59 1.66 1.06
N LEU A 9 10.53 1.75 0.09
CA LEU A 9 11.73 0.90 0.08
C LEU A 9 13.00 1.46 0.74
N ALA A 10 13.01 2.72 1.20
CA ALA A 10 14.24 3.33 1.71
C ALA A 10 14.59 3.00 3.18
N LYS A 11 13.81 2.15 3.87
CA LYS A 11 14.04 1.85 5.30
C LYS A 11 14.35 0.39 5.65
N VAL A 12 14.33 -0.54 4.69
CA VAL A 12 14.68 -1.96 4.94
C VAL A 12 16.19 -2.22 4.81
N SER A 13 16.94 -1.32 4.17
CA SER A 13 18.41 -1.41 4.10
C SER A 13 19.04 -0.59 5.21
N LEU A 14 19.33 -1.23 6.35
CA LEU A 14 20.43 -0.97 7.30
C LEU A 14 20.14 -1.69 8.64
N ARG A 15 20.12 -3.03 8.63
CA ARG A 15 20.46 -3.83 9.82
C ARG A 15 21.55 -4.83 9.45
N SER A 16 22.76 -4.30 9.45
CA SER A 16 24.00 -5.07 9.44
C SER A 16 24.07 -6.00 10.67
N CYS A 17 24.51 -7.22 10.42
CA CYS A 17 24.88 -8.24 11.39
C CYS A 17 25.73 -7.68 12.55
N ASP A 18 25.30 -7.95 13.78
CA ASP A 18 26.21 -8.02 14.94
C ASP A 18 25.77 -9.20 15.85
N PRO A 19 26.49 -10.33 15.83
CA PRO A 19 26.14 -11.53 16.60
C PRO A 19 26.90 -11.53 17.93
N SER A 20 26.51 -10.67 18.87
CA SER A 20 27.06 -10.72 20.23
C SER A 20 26.24 -9.91 21.21
N LEU A 21 25.24 -10.52 21.85
CA LEU A 21 24.90 -10.30 23.27
C LEU A 21 23.83 -11.29 23.73
N ARG A 22 24.18 -12.08 24.75
CA ARG A 22 23.33 -13.06 25.45
C ARG A 22 22.31 -12.37 26.38
N PRO A 23 21.26 -13.09 26.82
CA PRO A 23 20.03 -12.46 27.29
C PRO A 23 20.06 -12.13 28.79
N ALA A 24 19.41 -11.02 29.15
CA ALA A 24 19.00 -10.74 30.53
C ALA A 24 17.51 -11.04 30.68
N THR A 25 17.24 -12.05 31.50
CA THR A 25 15.92 -12.51 31.94
C THR A 25 15.13 -11.38 32.58
N ARG A 26 13.87 -11.15 32.14
CA ARG A 26 12.89 -10.40 32.93
C ARG A 26 11.52 -11.07 32.84
N ALA A 27 10.96 -11.31 34.03
CA ALA A 27 9.70 -11.99 34.31
C ALA A 27 8.46 -11.23 33.78
N PRO A 28 7.29 -11.90 33.65
CA PRO A 28 6.19 -11.40 32.82
C PRO A 28 5.34 -10.37 33.55
N ALA A 29 4.96 -9.31 32.83
CA ALA A 29 3.90 -8.40 33.24
C ALA A 29 2.53 -9.07 32.99
N VAL A 30 1.80 -9.27 34.08
CA VAL A 30 0.39 -9.64 34.14
C VAL A 30 -0.44 -8.53 33.51
N GLY A 31 -1.36 -8.88 32.60
CA GLY A 31 -2.51 -8.02 32.27
C GLY A 31 -2.81 -7.73 30.80
N ALA A 32 -2.46 -8.58 29.84
CA ALA A 32 -2.99 -8.45 28.48
C ALA A 32 -4.33 -9.19 28.37
N ARG A 33 -5.45 -8.46 28.54
CA ARG A 33 -6.73 -8.91 27.98
C ARG A 33 -6.61 -8.77 26.47
N ALA A 34 -6.22 -9.86 25.81
CA ALA A 34 -6.32 -10.01 24.37
C ALA A 34 -7.80 -9.88 23.98
N HIS A 35 -8.16 -8.75 23.36
CA HIS A 35 -9.28 -8.75 22.42
C HIS A 35 -8.72 -8.99 21.02
N ASN A 36 -8.07 -10.14 20.86
CA ASN A 36 -7.72 -10.74 19.58
C ASN A 36 -9.01 -11.32 18.97
N ALA A 37 -9.75 -10.49 18.24
CA ALA A 37 -10.58 -11.00 17.16
C ALA A 37 -9.82 -10.69 15.87
N CYS A 38 -9.02 -11.66 15.41
CA CYS A 38 -8.67 -11.75 14.00
C CYS A 38 -9.99 -12.04 13.28
N VAL A 39 -10.39 -11.14 12.37
CA VAL A 39 -11.60 -11.34 11.56
C VAL A 39 -11.16 -11.87 10.20
N ASP A 40 -11.95 -12.76 9.62
CA ASP A 40 -11.72 -13.15 8.23
C ASP A 40 -12.26 -12.06 7.32
N LEU A 41 -11.42 -11.54 6.41
CA LEU A 41 -11.83 -10.49 5.48
C LEU A 41 -12.76 -11.08 4.43
N ARG A 42 -13.89 -10.41 4.19
CA ARG A 42 -14.80 -10.79 3.12
C ARG A 42 -14.10 -10.72 1.75
N PRO A 43 -14.53 -11.52 0.75
CA PRO A 43 -13.89 -11.55 -0.57
C PRO A 43 -13.77 -10.18 -1.25
N GLU A 44 -14.68 -9.25 -0.98
CA GLU A 44 -14.69 -7.90 -1.53
C GLU A 44 -13.51 -7.03 -1.04
N LEU A 45 -12.90 -7.40 0.09
CA LEU A 45 -11.75 -6.71 0.68
C LEU A 45 -10.43 -7.41 0.36
N LEU A 46 -10.49 -8.56 -0.32
CA LEU A 46 -9.30 -9.26 -0.79
C LEU A 46 -8.88 -8.70 -2.15
N PRO A 47 -7.56 -8.61 -2.42
CA PRO A 47 -7.06 -8.24 -3.73
C PRO A 47 -7.67 -9.14 -4.81
N PRO A 48 -8.27 -8.58 -5.87
CA PRO A 48 -8.86 -9.41 -6.91
C PRO A 48 -7.75 -10.18 -7.64
N PRO A 49 -7.95 -11.49 -7.90
CA PRO A 49 -6.95 -12.29 -8.59
C PRO A 49 -6.78 -11.77 -10.02
N VAL A 50 -5.53 -11.62 -10.45
CA VAL A 50 -5.21 -11.15 -11.80
C VAL A 50 -4.66 -12.32 -12.62
N GLY A 51 -5.29 -12.60 -13.75
CA GLY A 51 -4.85 -13.66 -14.65
C GLY A 51 -3.52 -13.34 -15.35
N PRO A 52 -2.67 -14.33 -15.63
CA PRO A 52 -1.34 -14.11 -16.22
C PRO A 52 -1.37 -13.45 -17.60
N LYS A 53 -2.42 -13.73 -18.39
CA LYS A 53 -2.63 -13.06 -19.69
C LYS A 53 -2.80 -11.56 -19.52
N ARG A 54 -3.58 -11.12 -18.53
CA ARG A 54 -3.83 -9.70 -18.26
C ARG A 54 -2.56 -8.99 -17.77
N LEU A 55 -1.78 -9.65 -16.90
CA LEU A 55 -0.48 -9.13 -16.45
C LEU A 55 0.47 -8.93 -17.63
N ALA A 56 0.58 -9.93 -18.51
CA ALA A 56 1.44 -9.84 -19.69
C ALA A 56 1.01 -8.75 -20.69
N GLU A 57 -0.30 -8.53 -20.86
CA GLU A 57 -0.83 -7.44 -21.68
C GLU A 57 -0.49 -6.06 -21.10
N LEU A 58 -0.62 -5.89 -19.78
CA LEU A 58 -0.31 -4.62 -19.12
C LEU A 58 1.20 -4.35 -19.08
N ALA A 59 2.02 -5.37 -18.80
CA ALA A 59 3.47 -5.26 -18.79
C ALA A 59 4.02 -4.77 -20.15
N ARG A 60 3.58 -5.40 -21.25
CA ARG A 60 3.98 -4.97 -22.61
C ARG A 60 3.57 -3.53 -22.92
N GLU A 61 2.41 -3.12 -22.41
CA GLU A 61 1.94 -1.75 -22.64
C GLU A 61 2.74 -0.73 -21.81
N ILE A 62 3.12 -1.07 -20.59
CA ILE A 62 4.00 -0.23 -19.76
C ILE A 62 5.35 -0.03 -20.45
N GLU A 63 5.99 -1.11 -20.91
CA GLU A 63 7.25 -1.05 -21.68
C GLU A 63 7.09 -0.22 -22.95
N ARG A 64 5.98 -0.40 -23.69
CA ARG A 64 5.70 0.40 -24.89
C ARG A 64 5.63 1.90 -24.61
N ILE A 65 5.03 2.29 -23.49
CA ILE A 65 4.93 3.70 -23.07
C ILE A 65 6.30 4.23 -22.64
N GLU A 66 7.08 3.43 -21.91
CA GLU A 66 8.46 3.74 -21.54
C GLU A 66 9.35 3.97 -22.78
N ASP A 67 9.29 3.08 -23.77
CA ASP A 67 10.03 3.19 -25.03
C ASP A 67 9.65 4.44 -25.83
N LEU A 68 8.36 4.78 -25.89
CA LEU A 68 7.88 6.01 -26.53
C LEU A 68 8.45 7.25 -25.84
N ALA A 69 8.48 7.25 -24.51
CA ALA A 69 9.05 8.36 -23.75
C ALA A 69 10.56 8.49 -23.97
N GLY A 70 11.28 7.36 -24.04
CA GLY A 70 12.73 7.33 -24.26
C GLY A 70 13.16 7.73 -25.68
N SER A 71 12.31 7.49 -26.68
CA SER A 71 12.57 7.86 -28.08
C SER A 71 12.26 9.32 -28.42
N GLY A 72 11.66 10.07 -27.49
CA GLY A 72 11.23 11.46 -27.70
C GLY A 72 9.94 11.60 -28.48
N GLU A 73 9.21 10.50 -28.70
CA GLU A 73 7.86 10.52 -29.26
C GLU A 73 6.82 10.97 -28.22
N PRO A 74 5.71 11.60 -28.64
CA PRO A 74 4.67 12.04 -27.71
C PRO A 74 3.95 10.84 -27.07
N ALA A 75 4.25 10.56 -25.81
CA ALA A 75 3.67 9.46 -25.04
C ALA A 75 2.36 9.82 -24.30
N ASP A 76 1.98 11.11 -24.24
CA ASP A 76 0.83 11.58 -23.45
C ASP A 76 -0.48 10.89 -23.81
N GLN A 77 -0.72 10.65 -25.10
CA GLN A 77 -1.93 9.97 -25.57
C GLN A 77 -1.94 8.49 -25.16
N ALA A 78 -0.77 7.85 -25.13
CA ALA A 78 -0.64 6.47 -24.70
C ALA A 78 -0.88 6.33 -23.19
N VAL A 79 -0.35 7.26 -22.38
CA VAL A 79 -0.63 7.34 -20.94
C VAL A 79 -2.13 7.58 -20.68
N ALA A 80 -2.75 8.52 -21.39
CA ALA A 80 -4.18 8.80 -21.25
C ALA A 80 -5.04 7.56 -21.57
N ALA A 81 -4.75 6.85 -22.66
CA ALA A 81 -5.45 5.62 -23.03
C ALA A 81 -5.22 4.49 -22.03
N PHE A 82 -4.00 4.40 -21.46
CA PHE A 82 -3.70 3.43 -20.40
C PHE A 82 -4.57 3.70 -19.17
N ASN A 83 -4.57 4.95 -18.70
CA ASN A 83 -5.35 5.41 -17.55
C ASN A 83 -6.85 5.21 -17.73
N GLU A 84 -7.39 5.52 -18.91
CA GLU A 84 -8.81 5.27 -19.22
C GLU A 84 -9.15 3.77 -19.11
N ARG A 85 -8.26 2.89 -19.60
CA ARG A 85 -8.47 1.44 -19.60
C ARG A 85 -8.33 0.80 -18.22
N THR A 86 -7.49 1.36 -17.35
CA THR A 86 -7.20 0.81 -16.02
C THR A 86 -7.94 1.53 -14.89
N GLY A 87 -8.49 2.72 -15.16
CA GLY A 87 -9.14 3.58 -14.17
C GLY A 87 -8.16 4.32 -13.26
N HIS A 88 -6.85 4.29 -13.57
CA HIS A 88 -5.79 4.96 -12.82
C HIS A 88 -5.50 6.36 -13.36
N ASP A 89 -4.67 7.10 -12.64
CA ASP A 89 -4.24 8.47 -12.95
C ASP A 89 -2.71 8.58 -13.01
N TYR A 90 -2.05 7.60 -13.64
CA TYR A 90 -0.60 7.59 -13.82
C TYR A 90 -0.12 8.80 -14.63
N LEU A 91 1.02 9.33 -14.24
CA LEU A 91 1.78 10.34 -14.95
C LEU A 91 2.84 9.66 -15.83
N LEU A 92 3.35 10.38 -16.83
CA LEU A 92 4.44 9.88 -17.67
C LEU A 92 5.67 9.44 -16.85
N SER A 93 5.95 10.16 -15.75
CA SER A 93 7.04 9.82 -14.82
C SER A 93 6.89 8.44 -14.18
N ASP A 94 5.66 7.96 -14.01
CA ASP A 94 5.42 6.64 -13.42
C ASP A 94 5.86 5.52 -14.39
N PHE A 95 5.91 5.79 -15.70
CA PHE A 95 6.40 4.84 -16.71
C PHE A 95 7.92 4.93 -16.92
N THR A 96 8.53 6.10 -16.71
CA THR A 96 9.97 6.29 -16.95
C THR A 96 10.84 6.09 -15.72
N CYS A 97 10.25 5.94 -14.53
CA CYS A 97 10.97 5.88 -13.26
C CYS A 97 10.42 4.81 -12.29
N TYR A 98 9.60 3.86 -12.77
CA TYR A 98 9.07 2.82 -11.88
C TYR A 98 10.18 1.91 -11.35
N ASP A 99 11.21 1.63 -12.14
CA ASP A 99 12.35 0.76 -11.82
C ASP A 99 13.12 1.16 -10.55
N ALA A 100 13.06 2.45 -10.18
CA ALA A 100 13.62 2.98 -8.95
C ALA A 100 12.82 2.60 -7.69
N SER A 101 11.60 2.07 -7.85
CA SER A 101 10.64 1.84 -6.76
C SER A 101 9.96 0.46 -6.79
N ARG A 102 9.75 -0.13 -7.96
CA ARG A 102 8.98 -1.38 -8.15
C ARG A 102 9.38 -2.10 -9.42
N GLY A 103 9.03 -3.38 -9.51
CA GLY A 103 9.20 -4.17 -10.73
C GLY A 103 8.11 -3.92 -11.79
N LEU A 104 8.39 -4.30 -13.05
CA LEU A 104 7.40 -4.25 -14.12
C LEU A 104 6.15 -5.11 -13.82
N GLU A 105 6.35 -6.30 -13.28
CA GLU A 105 5.25 -7.20 -12.91
C GLU A 105 4.38 -6.61 -11.80
N GLU A 106 5.01 -5.96 -10.82
CA GLU A 106 4.34 -5.26 -9.73
C GLU A 106 3.49 -4.10 -10.25
N PHE A 107 4.04 -3.27 -11.13
CA PHE A 107 3.30 -2.21 -11.80
C PHE A 107 2.13 -2.78 -12.63
N ALA A 108 2.35 -3.83 -13.41
CA ALA A 108 1.29 -4.47 -14.19
C ALA A 108 0.16 -5.02 -13.29
N ARG A 109 0.50 -5.56 -12.12
CA ARG A 109 -0.48 -6.04 -11.13
C ARG A 109 -1.27 -4.90 -10.49
N GLU A 110 -0.61 -3.82 -10.13
CA GLU A 110 -1.27 -2.61 -9.62
C GLU A 110 -2.27 -2.06 -10.65
N ALA A 111 -1.81 -1.88 -11.88
CA ALA A 111 -2.63 -1.40 -12.99
C ALA A 111 -3.78 -2.35 -13.36
N ALA A 112 -3.69 -3.63 -13.01
CA ALA A 112 -4.75 -4.60 -13.21
C ALA A 112 -5.84 -4.55 -12.12
N ARG A 113 -5.49 -4.05 -10.92
CA ARG A 113 -6.39 -3.94 -9.78
C ARG A 113 -7.12 -2.60 -9.80
N PRO A 114 -8.30 -2.50 -9.15
CA PRO A 114 -9.03 -1.24 -9.06
C PRO A 114 -8.17 -0.12 -8.47
N ALA A 115 -8.14 1.04 -9.14
CA ALA A 115 -7.36 2.20 -8.69
C ALA A 115 -7.86 2.82 -7.38
N ARG A 116 -9.15 2.63 -7.06
CA ARG A 116 -9.81 3.24 -5.90
C ARG A 116 -10.82 2.26 -5.28
N PRO A 117 -10.37 1.17 -4.64
CA PRO A 117 -11.25 0.18 -4.06
C PRO A 117 -12.00 0.77 -2.86
N ARG A 118 -13.31 0.99 -3.00
CA ARG A 118 -14.17 1.54 -1.94
C ARG A 118 -15.32 0.61 -1.63
N VAL A 119 -15.49 0.29 -0.35
CA VAL A 119 -16.54 -0.59 0.18
C VAL A 119 -17.40 0.21 1.15
N ALA A 120 -18.69 0.34 0.84
CA ALA A 120 -19.58 1.30 1.51
C ALA A 120 -19.88 0.95 2.98
N ASP A 121 -19.82 -0.32 3.35
CA ASP A 121 -20.19 -0.87 4.66
C ASP A 121 -19.00 -1.49 5.39
N ILE A 122 -17.77 -1.09 5.04
CA ILE A 122 -16.56 -1.59 5.67
C ILE A 122 -16.55 -1.28 7.17
N THR A 123 -16.33 -2.31 7.97
CA THR A 123 -16.37 -2.25 9.42
C THR A 123 -15.03 -1.81 9.99
N ARG A 124 -15.04 -1.34 11.24
CA ARG A 124 -13.81 -0.99 11.96
C ARG A 124 -12.91 -2.21 12.13
N GLU A 125 -13.50 -3.37 12.42
CA GLU A 125 -12.78 -4.63 12.63
C GLU A 125 -12.08 -5.09 11.35
N GLU A 126 -12.71 -4.93 10.18
CA GLU A 126 -12.09 -5.22 8.88
C GLU A 126 -10.92 -4.27 8.58
N LEU A 127 -11.05 -2.98 8.86
CA LEU A 127 -9.94 -2.02 8.73
C LEU A 127 -8.76 -2.38 9.64
N VAL A 128 -9.05 -2.83 10.87
CA VAL A 128 -8.02 -3.29 11.82
C VAL A 128 -7.30 -4.51 11.28
N GLU A 129 -8.03 -5.45 10.68
CA GLU A 129 -7.42 -6.64 10.08
C GLU A 129 -6.57 -6.29 8.84
N ILE A 130 -7.00 -5.34 8.01
CA ILE A 130 -6.20 -4.81 6.90
C ILE A 130 -4.86 -4.28 7.42
N VAL A 131 -4.88 -3.48 8.50
CA VAL A 131 -3.65 -2.97 9.13
C VAL A 131 -2.78 -4.12 9.64
N ARG A 132 -3.36 -5.12 10.32
CA ARG A 132 -2.60 -6.28 10.81
C ARG A 132 -1.90 -7.05 9.70
N ARG A 133 -2.55 -7.24 8.55
CA ARG A 133 -1.96 -7.93 7.39
C ARG A 133 -0.77 -7.16 6.82
N VAL A 134 -0.90 -5.84 6.71
CA VAL A 134 0.19 -4.95 6.28
C VAL A 134 1.37 -5.03 7.27
N GLU A 135 1.13 -4.98 8.58
CA GLU A 135 2.19 -5.07 9.58
C GLU A 135 2.86 -6.45 9.63
N ALA A 136 2.11 -7.53 9.39
CA ALA A 136 2.61 -8.89 9.39
C ALA A 136 3.52 -9.19 8.20
N ASP A 137 3.22 -8.62 7.03
CA ASP A 137 4.04 -8.75 5.82
C ASP A 137 4.16 -7.42 5.05
N PRO A 138 5.00 -6.48 5.53
CA PRO A 138 5.12 -5.15 4.91
C PRO A 138 5.68 -5.16 3.47
N ALA A 139 6.26 -6.28 3.04
CA ALA A 139 6.80 -6.46 1.69
C ALA A 139 5.99 -7.50 0.88
N GLY A 140 4.81 -7.88 1.38
CA GLY A 140 3.93 -8.83 0.73
C GLY A 140 3.39 -8.29 -0.60
N GLU A 141 3.16 -9.21 -1.55
CA GLU A 141 2.64 -8.91 -2.90
C GLU A 141 1.29 -8.16 -2.89
N ASP A 142 0.53 -8.31 -1.81
CA ASP A 142 -0.79 -7.71 -1.64
C ASP A 142 -0.80 -6.49 -0.72
N THR A 143 0.35 -6.10 -0.16
CA THR A 143 0.44 -5.02 0.83
C THR A 143 0.01 -3.69 0.24
N ASP A 144 0.43 -3.36 -0.99
CA ASP A 144 0.01 -2.12 -1.66
C ASP A 144 -1.50 -2.03 -1.88
N TYR A 145 -2.14 -3.17 -2.18
CA TYR A 145 -3.60 -3.20 -2.30
C TYR A 145 -4.28 -2.91 -0.96
N HIS A 146 -3.80 -3.52 0.13
CA HIS A 146 -4.34 -3.30 1.47
C HIS A 146 -4.12 -1.86 1.95
N LEU A 147 -2.98 -1.25 1.64
CA LEU A 147 -2.71 0.17 1.91
C LEU A 147 -3.68 1.07 1.14
N LEU A 148 -3.85 0.84 -0.16
CA LEU A 148 -4.78 1.61 -0.99
C LEU A 148 -6.24 1.46 -0.51
N LEU A 149 -6.62 0.26 -0.09
CA LEU A 149 -7.93 -0.02 0.50
C LEU A 149 -8.13 0.76 1.81
N LEU A 150 -7.11 0.84 2.67
CA LEU A 150 -7.16 1.65 3.89
C LEU A 150 -7.36 3.15 3.57
N ASP A 151 -6.60 3.70 2.61
CA ASP A 151 -6.71 5.12 2.23
C ASP A 151 -8.07 5.45 1.59
N CYS A 152 -8.61 4.56 0.76
CA CYS A 152 -9.89 4.80 0.09
C CYS A 152 -11.12 4.70 1.01
N ASN A 153 -10.97 4.05 2.17
CA ASN A 153 -12.08 3.73 3.08
C ASN A 153 -12.00 4.44 4.44
N THR A 154 -11.06 5.37 4.60
CA THR A 154 -10.95 6.21 5.80
C THR A 154 -11.02 7.70 5.42
N PRO A 155 -11.47 8.59 6.33
CA PRO A 155 -11.50 10.02 6.06
C PRO A 155 -10.11 10.67 6.09
N HIS A 156 -9.09 9.98 6.62
CA HIS A 156 -7.73 10.49 6.69
C HIS A 156 -7.10 10.51 5.29
N PRO A 157 -6.59 11.66 4.81
CA PRO A 157 -6.14 11.81 3.41
C PRO A 157 -4.86 11.02 3.08
N ARG A 158 -4.15 10.54 4.11
CA ARG A 158 -2.92 9.73 4.01
C ARG A 158 -2.88 8.70 5.13
N ALA A 159 -3.87 7.83 5.22
CA ALA A 159 -4.01 6.87 6.32
C ALA A 159 -2.81 5.93 6.41
N CYS A 160 -2.19 5.57 5.28
CA CYS A 160 -0.95 4.79 5.26
C CYS A 160 0.21 5.45 6.02
N ASP A 161 0.27 6.79 6.05
CA ASP A 161 1.34 7.51 6.75
C ASP A 161 1.32 7.23 8.25
N LEU A 162 0.15 6.89 8.82
CA LEU A 162 0.03 6.54 10.23
C LEU A 162 0.80 5.25 10.57
N LEU A 163 1.05 4.38 9.58
CA LEU A 163 1.82 3.15 9.73
C LEU A 163 3.33 3.38 9.58
N PHE A 164 3.72 4.13 8.54
CA PHE A 164 5.15 4.28 8.16
C PHE A 164 5.83 5.52 8.76
N HIS A 165 5.03 6.53 9.07
CA HIS A 165 5.44 7.83 9.61
C HIS A 165 4.51 8.26 10.75
N PRO A 166 4.36 7.43 11.80
CA PRO A 166 3.41 7.71 12.87
C PRO A 166 3.72 9.06 13.53
N PRO A 167 2.70 9.88 13.81
CA PRO A 167 2.87 11.06 14.66
C PRO A 167 3.18 10.64 16.10
N ALA A 168 3.66 11.60 16.90
CA ALA A 168 3.95 11.38 18.31
C ALA A 168 2.73 10.79 19.06
N GLY A 169 2.95 9.69 19.78
CA GLY A 169 1.93 8.95 20.51
C GLY A 169 1.23 7.85 19.71
N LEU A 170 1.59 7.67 18.43
CA LEU A 170 1.19 6.51 17.62
C LEU A 170 2.37 5.61 17.26
N GLU A 171 3.59 5.87 17.76
CA GLU A 171 4.70 4.95 17.58
C GLU A 171 4.39 3.61 18.23
N ASP A 172 4.58 2.52 17.47
CA ASP A 172 4.27 1.14 17.89
C ASP A 172 2.83 0.97 18.42
N ALA A 173 1.91 1.85 18.01
CA ALA A 173 0.52 1.76 18.42
C ALA A 173 -0.12 0.50 17.85
N PRO A 174 -1.03 -0.15 18.59
CA PRO A 174 -1.72 -1.31 18.07
C PRO A 174 -2.63 -0.91 16.89
N PRO A 175 -2.91 -1.83 15.95
CA PRO A 175 -3.76 -1.61 14.78
C PRO A 175 -5.08 -0.87 15.06
N GLU A 176 -5.72 -1.18 16.19
CA GLU A 176 -6.97 -0.56 16.65
C GLU A 176 -6.85 0.96 16.83
N ARG A 177 -5.70 1.43 17.32
CA ARG A 177 -5.42 2.85 17.57
C ARG A 177 -5.08 3.58 16.28
N ILE A 178 -4.39 2.92 15.36
CA ILE A 178 -4.10 3.44 14.01
C ILE A 178 -5.42 3.68 13.27
N VAL A 179 -6.31 2.68 13.24
CA VAL A 179 -7.63 2.80 12.60
C VAL A 179 -8.49 3.85 13.28
N GLU A 180 -8.47 3.93 14.61
CA GLU A 180 -9.21 4.97 15.33
C GLU A 180 -8.72 6.37 14.93
N ALA A 181 -7.41 6.59 14.83
CA ALA A 181 -6.85 7.86 14.39
C ALA A 181 -7.24 8.19 12.94
N ALA A 182 -7.22 7.19 12.04
CA ALA A 182 -7.64 7.35 10.66
C ALA A 182 -9.12 7.75 10.55
N LEU A 183 -10.01 7.11 11.32
CA LEU A 183 -11.46 7.40 11.33
C LEU A 183 -11.80 8.72 12.05
N ALA A 184 -11.01 9.10 13.04
CA ALA A 184 -11.19 10.33 13.81
C ALA A 184 -10.75 11.58 13.06
N TYR A 185 -10.02 11.45 11.94
CA TYR A 185 -9.53 12.59 11.17
C TYR A 185 -10.67 13.55 10.79
N ARG A 186 -10.41 14.84 11.00
CA ARG A 186 -11.29 15.94 10.59
C ARG A 186 -10.45 16.89 9.75
N PRO A 187 -10.81 17.12 8.47
CA PRO A 187 -10.15 18.13 7.67
C PRO A 187 -10.19 19.49 8.39
N ILE A 188 -9.04 20.15 8.49
CA ILE A 188 -8.98 21.54 8.96
C ILE A 188 -9.49 22.39 7.79
N ALA A 189 -10.60 23.09 7.99
CA ALA A 189 -11.04 24.10 7.03
C ALA A 189 -10.00 25.24 7.04
N LEU A 190 -9.35 25.46 5.89
CA LEU A 190 -8.40 26.55 5.67
C LEU A 190 -9.11 27.78 5.09
#